data_AF-A0A8B7YDJ3-F1
#
_entry.id   AF-A0A8B7YDJ3-F1
#
_cell.length_a   1.000
_cell.length_b   1.000
_cell.length_c   1.000
_cell.angle_alpha   90.00
_cell.angle_beta   90.00
_cell.angle_gamma   90.00
#
_symmetry.space_group_name_H-M   'P 1'
#
loop_
_entity.id
_entity.type
_entity.pdbx_description
1 polymer ?
#
loop_
_entity_poly.entity_id
_entity_poly.type
_entity_poly.pdbx_seq_one_letter_code
_entity_poly.pdbx_strand_id
1 'polypeptide(L)'
;MHIHKEASGAKTPSRPAGKTAPPPKTGTQKNAAPAKPKPPSKETLAAVVIQKWVRRFLGRCRLLKLRHEKEEYEALMEKLEKEAFVAMVKREQERAEEEHRKEMEERRRRKMHQQRIKRILEAAFDGDDDEILIVLKEVEKQDMELGIGMDPMGQALRAKHQLQMVDCEDANNNTPLSEAASGGHADTIKLLIDRGADVNARGQFERTPLYRAAFAGHLTAAQVLLQHGADPRLYASDGATPEQVSANEPLTVLLQEWDVGLTDAMLSKMEAQREQRKQEERQRREAEMAKLENQLADAQKDHDTRQLQLNKAYCELNKRIEEHDKCTAKSMKTDITLQVVKDAEQDLEIAKLEAEKARERLANVKLQIREQQKTAKGLDGEPEVGVKANIKELHDVLMRDVGDKIKSDGRWPLLIDPSGRASTFLRYQDTNLLNALNPNHMQPEVIRMAVLGAIRFGKPLVLDMLEVDMFETCTDRFNEVHVGLMEDILSKELIKNEKYVYLIKDCDGPEYSKNNFNDQRTQQFKFVIVTKIEPADSLLERTYPIRIVVG
;
A
#
# COMPACT_ATOMS: atom_id res chain seq x y z
N MET A 1 7.91 14.50 39.09
CA MET A 1 8.60 15.81 38.92
C MET A 1 7.88 16.57 37.83
N HIS A 2 6.99 17.49 38.23
CA HIS A 2 6.15 18.26 37.32
C HIS A 2 6.95 19.39 36.69
N ILE A 3 7.02 19.40 35.35
CA ILE A 3 7.21 20.61 34.56
C ILE A 3 6.16 20.58 33.45
N HIS A 4 5.08 21.33 33.67
CA HIS A 4 4.12 21.71 32.64
C HIS A 4 4.78 22.72 31.69
N LYS A 5 4.73 22.45 30.39
CA LYS A 5 4.87 23.46 29.33
C LYS A 5 3.75 23.24 28.33
N GLU A 6 2.68 24.00 28.50
CA GLU A 6 1.72 24.31 27.44
C GLU A 6 2.25 25.50 26.64
N ALA A 7 2.30 25.35 25.32
CA ALA A 7 2.37 26.43 24.34
C ALA A 7 1.08 26.30 23.51
N SER A 8 0.09 27.17 23.74
CA SER A 8 -0.09 28.46 23.06
C SER A 8 -0.50 28.33 21.59
N GLY A 9 -1.80 28.38 21.36
CA GLY A 9 -2.39 28.83 20.10
C GLY A 9 -2.34 30.36 20.02
N ALA A 10 -1.85 30.85 18.89
CA ALA A 10 -1.71 32.25 18.56
C ALA A 10 -3.08 32.96 18.46
N LYS A 11 -3.23 34.07 19.19
CA LYS A 11 -4.15 35.16 18.85
C LYS A 11 -3.32 36.35 18.40
N THR A 12 -3.58 36.83 17.19
CA THR A 12 -3.07 38.08 16.62
C THR A 12 -3.52 39.31 17.43
N PRO A 13 -2.78 40.43 17.33
CA PRO A 13 -2.48 41.25 18.49
C PRO A 13 -3.37 42.49 18.62
N SER A 14 -3.84 42.73 19.84
CA SER A 14 -4.28 44.04 20.32
C SER A 14 -3.06 44.91 20.62
N ARG A 15 -2.92 46.04 19.92
CA ARG A 15 -1.84 47.03 20.16
C ARG A 15 -2.07 47.80 21.47
N PRO A 16 -1.02 48.15 22.25
CA PRO A 16 -1.13 48.49 23.66
C PRO A 16 -1.26 49.99 23.94
N ALA A 17 -1.88 50.31 25.07
CA ALA A 17 -1.84 51.61 25.71
C ALA A 17 -0.44 51.87 26.29
N GLY A 18 0.29 52.83 25.72
CA GLY A 18 1.55 53.34 26.27
C GLY A 18 1.27 54.36 27.38
N LYS A 19 1.75 54.07 28.59
CA LYS A 19 1.96 55.05 29.66
C LYS A 19 3.28 55.78 29.39
N THR A 20 3.26 57.10 29.32
CA THR A 20 4.47 57.94 29.46
C THR A 20 4.23 59.00 30.53
N ALA A 21 5.23 59.11 31.41
CA ALA A 21 5.32 59.97 32.59
C ALA A 21 5.38 61.48 32.22
N PRO A 22 5.19 62.39 33.20
CA PRO A 22 4.81 63.78 32.95
C PRO A 22 6.02 64.72 32.76
N PRO A 23 5.85 65.86 32.07
CA PRO A 23 6.84 66.94 32.05
C PRO A 23 6.55 68.01 33.13
N PRO A 24 7.49 68.94 33.38
CA PRO A 24 7.66 69.59 34.68
C PRO A 24 6.88 70.91 34.83
N LYS A 25 6.78 71.32 36.10
CA LYS A 25 6.10 72.54 36.59
C LYS A 25 6.80 73.81 36.12
N THR A 26 6.04 74.72 35.49
CA THR A 26 6.36 76.15 35.45
C THR A 26 5.09 76.99 35.58
N GLY A 27 5.18 78.06 36.37
CA GLY A 27 4.45 79.31 36.17
C GLY A 27 2.98 79.35 36.58
N THR A 28 2.72 79.76 37.81
CA THR A 28 1.46 80.41 38.22
C THR A 28 1.16 81.63 37.33
N GLN A 29 0.17 81.51 36.45
CA GLN A 29 -0.63 82.64 35.97
C GLN A 29 -2.11 82.35 36.24
N LYS A 30 -2.71 83.19 37.09
CA LYS A 30 -4.15 83.25 37.33
C LYS A 30 -4.85 83.50 35.99
N ASN A 31 -5.66 82.57 35.52
CA ASN A 31 -6.67 82.84 34.51
C ASN A 31 -7.93 82.00 34.78
N ALA A 32 -9.06 82.64 34.47
CA ALA A 32 -10.41 82.35 34.94
C ALA A 32 -10.91 80.92 34.66
N ALA A 33 -11.90 80.52 35.46
CA ALA A 33 -12.63 79.26 35.37
C ALA A 33 -13.05 78.89 33.93
N PRO A 34 -12.97 77.60 33.53
CA PRO A 34 -13.42 77.18 32.21
C PRO A 34 -14.95 77.37 32.11
N ALA A 35 -15.37 78.15 31.12
CA ALA A 35 -16.77 78.30 30.79
C ALA A 35 -17.38 76.94 30.41
N LYS A 36 -18.55 76.63 30.98
CA LYS A 36 -19.37 75.47 30.58
C LYS A 36 -19.55 75.49 29.04
N PRO A 37 -19.46 74.34 28.35
CA PRO A 37 -19.65 74.32 26.90
C PRO A 37 -21.04 74.87 26.57
N LYS A 38 -21.10 75.88 25.68
CA LYS A 38 -22.37 76.44 25.20
C LYS A 38 -23.20 75.31 24.58
N PRO A 39 -24.52 75.26 24.83
CA PRO A 39 -25.40 74.28 24.20
C PRO A 39 -25.25 74.39 22.67
N PRO A 40 -25.18 73.25 21.95
CA PRO A 40 -24.99 73.26 20.50
C PRO A 40 -26.06 74.12 19.83
N SER A 41 -25.67 74.91 18.82
CA SER A 41 -26.64 75.72 18.07
C SER A 41 -27.67 74.79 17.40
N LYS A 42 -28.88 75.30 17.13
CA LYS A 42 -29.92 74.54 16.43
C LYS A 42 -29.41 73.95 15.11
N GLU A 43 -28.50 74.65 14.44
CA GLU A 43 -27.86 74.21 13.19
C GLU A 43 -26.88 73.06 13.43
N THR A 44 -26.12 73.08 14.54
CA THR A 44 -25.22 71.98 14.91
C THR A 44 -26.00 70.71 15.24
N LEU A 45 -27.13 70.84 15.95
CA LEU A 45 -28.05 69.73 16.22
C LEU A 45 -28.67 69.16 14.92
N ALA A 46 -29.10 70.02 14.00
CA ALA A 46 -29.61 69.61 12.69
C ALA A 46 -28.54 68.90 11.86
N ALA A 47 -27.30 69.42 11.83
CA ALA A 47 -26.17 68.78 11.14
C ALA A 47 -25.85 67.39 11.71
N VAL A 48 -25.91 67.21 13.03
CA VAL A 48 -25.72 65.89 13.67
C VAL A 48 -26.82 64.90 13.27
N VAL A 49 -28.08 65.36 13.20
CA VAL A 49 -29.20 64.52 12.75
C VAL A 49 -29.01 64.08 11.29
N ILE A 50 -28.64 65.01 10.41
CA ILE A 50 -28.37 64.72 8.99
C ILE A 50 -27.19 63.76 8.86
N GLN A 51 -26.07 64.01 9.55
CA GLN A 51 -24.90 63.12 9.52
C GLN A 51 -25.20 61.72 10.05
N LYS A 52 -26.05 61.60 11.08
CA LYS A 52 -26.47 60.31 11.64
C LYS A 52 -27.36 59.55 10.66
N TRP A 53 -28.23 60.27 9.94
CA TRP A 53 -29.06 59.70 8.89
C TRP A 53 -28.21 59.24 7.68
N VAL A 54 -27.29 60.08 7.20
CA VAL A 54 -26.38 59.76 6.08
C VAL A 54 -25.51 58.54 6.39
N ARG A 55 -24.94 58.47 7.61
CA ARG A 55 -24.18 57.28 8.06
C ARG A 55 -25.04 56.01 8.10
N ARG A 56 -26.30 56.10 8.57
CA ARG A 56 -27.25 54.98 8.54
C ARG A 56 -27.65 54.59 7.12
N PHE A 57 -27.79 55.55 6.22
CA PHE A 57 -28.11 55.30 4.81
C PHE A 57 -26.96 54.58 4.09
N LEU A 58 -25.74 55.13 4.17
CA LEU A 58 -24.53 54.51 3.62
C LEU A 58 -24.26 53.12 4.25
N GLY A 59 -24.51 52.97 5.55
CA GLY A 59 -24.43 51.68 6.23
C GLY A 59 -25.41 50.66 5.66
N ARG A 60 -26.67 51.04 5.42
CA ARG A 60 -27.67 50.17 4.77
C ARG A 60 -27.29 49.80 3.34
N CYS A 61 -26.82 50.75 2.53
CA CYS A 61 -26.34 50.47 1.18
C CYS A 61 -25.15 49.50 1.18
N ARG A 62 -24.16 49.69 2.08
CA ARG A 62 -23.02 48.77 2.22
C ARG A 62 -23.46 47.38 2.67
N LEU A 63 -24.44 47.29 3.56
CA LEU A 63 -24.96 46.01 4.07
C LEU A 63 -25.77 45.25 3.01
N LEU A 64 -26.51 45.96 2.15
CA LEU A 64 -27.17 45.38 0.98
C LEU A 64 -26.15 44.87 -0.04
N LYS A 65 -25.08 45.63 -0.30
CA LYS A 65 -24.01 45.21 -1.21
C LYS A 65 -23.31 43.94 -0.72
N LEU A 66 -22.93 43.90 0.56
CA LEU A 66 -22.33 42.72 1.18
C LEU A 66 -23.26 41.51 1.17
N ARG A 67 -24.58 41.72 1.31
CA ARG A 67 -25.56 40.63 1.22
C ARG A 67 -25.60 40.06 -0.20
N HIS A 68 -25.61 40.92 -1.21
CA HIS A 68 -25.60 40.48 -2.60
C HIS A 68 -24.29 39.77 -2.98
N GLU A 69 -23.13 40.33 -2.60
CA GLU A 69 -21.81 39.69 -2.80
C GLU A 69 -21.75 38.32 -2.09
N LYS A 70 -22.39 38.18 -0.93
CA LYS A 70 -22.50 36.91 -0.21
C LYS A 70 -23.40 35.91 -0.95
N GLU A 71 -24.57 36.33 -1.44
CA GLU A 71 -25.48 35.48 -2.21
C GLU A 71 -24.83 34.98 -3.51
N GLU A 72 -24.10 35.86 -4.22
CA GLU A 72 -23.34 35.47 -5.42
C GLU A 72 -22.24 34.46 -5.10
N TYR A 73 -21.52 34.66 -3.99
CA TYR A 73 -20.50 33.72 -3.52
C TYR A 73 -21.11 32.37 -3.15
N GLU A 74 -22.22 32.35 -2.41
CA GLU A 74 -22.93 31.12 -2.03
C GLU A 74 -23.43 30.36 -3.27
N ALA A 75 -24.00 31.06 -4.25
CA ALA A 75 -24.43 30.44 -5.51
C ALA A 75 -23.27 29.88 -6.34
N LEU A 76 -22.12 30.57 -6.37
CA LEU A 76 -20.91 30.07 -7.01
C LEU A 76 -20.38 28.82 -6.31
N MET A 77 -20.35 28.83 -4.98
CA MET A 77 -19.92 27.68 -4.18
C MET A 77 -20.83 26.47 -4.41
N GLU A 78 -22.14 26.65 -4.38
CA GLU A 78 -23.11 25.57 -4.65
C GLU A 78 -22.91 24.97 -6.05
N LYS A 79 -22.62 25.82 -7.05
CA LYS A 79 -22.31 25.38 -8.41
C LYS A 79 -21.02 24.55 -8.45
N LEU A 80 -19.95 25.03 -7.81
CA LEU A 80 -18.66 24.33 -7.75
C LEU A 80 -18.78 22.99 -7.01
N GLU A 81 -19.55 22.93 -5.93
CA GLU A 81 -19.83 21.71 -5.17
C GLU A 81 -20.57 20.68 -6.03
N LYS A 82 -21.61 21.11 -6.77
CA LYS A 82 -22.34 20.25 -7.70
C LYS A 82 -21.45 19.73 -8.83
N GLU A 83 -20.63 20.59 -9.42
CA GLU A 83 -19.67 20.20 -10.46
C GLU A 83 -18.62 19.21 -9.93
N ALA A 84 -18.11 19.44 -8.71
CA ALA A 84 -17.17 18.54 -8.05
C ALA A 84 -17.81 17.18 -7.72
N PHE A 85 -19.05 17.15 -7.24
CA PHE A 85 -19.79 15.91 -6.97
C PHE A 85 -20.02 15.10 -8.25
N VAL A 86 -20.49 15.75 -9.32
CA VAL A 86 -20.70 15.07 -10.62
C VAL A 86 -19.37 14.54 -11.18
N ALA A 87 -18.29 15.32 -11.08
CA ALA A 87 -16.96 14.88 -11.51
C ALA A 87 -16.44 13.69 -10.67
N MET A 88 -16.71 13.67 -9.36
CA MET A 88 -16.34 12.58 -8.47
C MET A 88 -17.09 11.29 -8.79
N VAL A 89 -18.43 11.35 -8.93
CA VAL A 89 -19.26 10.20 -9.32
C VAL A 89 -18.83 9.66 -10.68
N LYS A 90 -18.56 10.53 -11.64
CA LYS A 90 -18.08 10.12 -12.97
C LYS A 90 -16.74 9.38 -12.89
N ARG A 91 -15.79 9.87 -12.10
CA ARG A 91 -14.50 9.20 -11.86
C ARG A 91 -14.65 7.87 -11.12
N GLU A 92 -15.66 7.71 -10.27
CA GLU A 92 -15.96 6.42 -9.64
C GLU A 92 -16.54 5.42 -10.62
N GLN A 93 -17.49 5.84 -11.47
CA GLN A 93 -18.05 5.01 -12.52
C GLN A 93 -16.97 4.57 -13.52
N GLU A 94 -16.13 5.50 -13.99
CA GLU A 94 -15.00 5.19 -14.88
C GLU A 94 -14.04 4.17 -14.24
N ARG A 95 -13.70 4.33 -12.95
CA ARG A 95 -12.86 3.36 -12.22
C ARG A 95 -13.53 1.99 -12.09
N ALA A 96 -14.81 1.93 -11.74
CA ALA A 96 -15.55 0.68 -11.62
C ALA A 96 -15.68 -0.05 -12.97
N GLU A 97 -15.91 0.69 -14.06
CA GLU A 97 -15.92 0.15 -15.43
C GLU A 97 -14.55 -0.38 -15.84
N GLU A 98 -13.46 0.33 -15.49
CA GLU A 98 -12.10 -0.14 -15.72
C GLU A 98 -11.76 -1.40 -14.94
N GLU A 99 -12.17 -1.50 -13.68
CA GLU A 99 -11.98 -2.66 -12.82
C GLU A 99 -12.72 -3.88 -13.38
N HIS A 100 -14.01 -3.73 -13.69
CA HIS A 100 -14.81 -4.80 -14.29
C HIS A 100 -14.25 -5.23 -15.66
N ARG A 101 -13.77 -4.28 -16.48
CA ARG A 101 -13.11 -4.59 -17.76
C ARG A 101 -11.84 -5.41 -17.56
N LYS A 102 -10.98 -5.03 -16.59
CA LYS A 102 -9.76 -5.78 -16.23
C LYS A 102 -10.10 -7.19 -15.73
N GLU A 103 -11.09 -7.33 -14.86
CA GLU A 103 -11.52 -8.63 -14.33
C GLU A 103 -12.03 -9.55 -15.46
N MET A 104 -12.85 -9.02 -16.37
CA MET A 104 -13.35 -9.78 -17.51
C MET A 104 -12.23 -10.20 -18.47
N GLU A 105 -11.26 -9.31 -18.72
CA GLU A 105 -10.06 -9.63 -19.50
C GLU A 105 -9.20 -10.71 -18.84
N GLU A 106 -9.01 -10.64 -17.53
CA GLU A 106 -8.27 -11.65 -16.77
C GLU A 106 -8.98 -13.00 -16.78
N ARG A 107 -10.30 -13.01 -16.55
CA ARG A 107 -11.12 -14.23 -16.67
C ARG A 107 -11.03 -14.83 -18.07
N ARG A 108 -11.02 -14.00 -19.12
CA ARG A 108 -10.81 -14.46 -20.50
C ARG A 108 -9.41 -15.05 -20.68
N ARG A 109 -8.35 -14.41 -20.16
CA ARG A 109 -6.98 -14.94 -20.21
C ARG A 109 -6.85 -16.28 -19.50
N ARG A 110 -7.43 -16.42 -18.30
CA ARG A 110 -7.44 -17.68 -17.53
C ARG A 110 -8.12 -18.81 -18.33
N LYS A 111 -9.28 -18.53 -18.94
CA LYS A 111 -9.97 -19.50 -19.81
C LYS A 111 -9.13 -19.89 -21.02
N MET A 112 -8.51 -18.94 -21.72
CA MET A 112 -7.64 -19.23 -22.87
C MET A 112 -6.42 -20.08 -22.46
N HIS A 113 -5.82 -19.78 -21.30
CA HIS A 113 -4.70 -20.56 -20.77
C HIS A 113 -5.12 -22.00 -20.44
N GLN A 114 -6.26 -22.18 -19.75
CA GLN A 114 -6.81 -23.51 -19.49
C GLN A 114 -7.16 -24.27 -20.78
N GLN A 115 -7.68 -23.58 -21.80
CA GLN A 115 -7.94 -24.18 -23.11
C GLN A 115 -6.65 -24.64 -23.80
N ARG A 116 -5.55 -23.89 -23.69
CA ARG A 116 -4.24 -24.30 -24.22
C ARG A 116 -3.69 -25.53 -23.50
N ILE A 117 -3.77 -25.56 -22.16
CA ILE A 117 -3.40 -26.74 -21.35
C ILE A 117 -4.21 -27.95 -21.80
N LYS A 118 -5.52 -27.79 -21.95
CA LYS A 118 -6.38 -28.88 -22.42
C LYS A 118 -5.97 -29.36 -23.82
N ARG A 119 -5.75 -28.44 -24.77
CA ARG A 119 -5.34 -28.75 -26.15
C ARG A 119 -4.01 -29.49 -26.21
N ILE A 120 -2.99 -29.03 -25.47
CA ILE A 120 -1.66 -29.67 -25.51
C ILE A 120 -1.69 -31.06 -24.87
N LEU A 121 -2.51 -31.28 -23.82
CA LEU A 121 -2.69 -32.59 -23.21
C LEU A 121 -3.43 -33.57 -24.13
N GLU A 122 -4.53 -33.14 -24.75
CA GLU A 122 -5.28 -33.94 -25.73
C GLU A 122 -4.41 -34.27 -26.95
N ALA A 123 -3.70 -33.28 -27.50
CA ALA A 123 -2.78 -33.48 -28.61
C ALA A 123 -1.64 -34.44 -28.25
N ALA A 124 -1.11 -34.37 -27.02
CA ALA A 124 -0.08 -35.29 -26.57
C ALA A 124 -0.60 -36.72 -26.44
N PHE A 125 -1.83 -36.91 -25.94
CA PHE A 125 -2.48 -38.23 -25.87
C PHE A 125 -2.73 -38.83 -27.26
N ASP A 126 -3.15 -38.02 -28.24
CA ASP A 126 -3.44 -38.43 -29.61
C ASP A 126 -2.18 -38.54 -30.51
N GLY A 127 -1.06 -37.96 -30.06
CA GLY A 127 0.20 -37.89 -30.82
C GLY A 127 0.23 -36.84 -31.94
N ASP A 128 -0.55 -35.76 -31.80
CA ASP A 128 -0.60 -34.64 -32.75
C ASP A 128 0.49 -33.60 -32.45
N ASP A 129 1.67 -33.86 -33.01
CA ASP A 129 2.84 -32.99 -32.88
C ASP A 129 2.60 -31.58 -33.44
N ASP A 130 1.80 -31.46 -34.51
CA ASP A 130 1.51 -30.18 -35.16
C ASP A 130 0.69 -29.28 -34.24
N GLU A 131 -0.32 -29.83 -33.57
CA GLU A 131 -1.15 -29.09 -32.61
C GLU A 131 -0.34 -28.64 -31.38
N ILE A 132 0.56 -29.49 -30.86
CA ILE A 132 1.49 -29.11 -29.78
C ILE A 132 2.35 -27.92 -30.21
N LEU A 133 2.91 -27.95 -31.42
CA LEU A 133 3.70 -26.85 -31.96
C LEU A 133 2.88 -25.57 -32.14
N ILE A 134 1.61 -25.68 -32.54
CA ILE A 134 0.70 -24.54 -32.66
C ILE A 134 0.48 -23.90 -31.28
N VAL A 135 0.17 -24.69 -30.25
CA VAL A 135 -0.04 -24.18 -28.88
C VAL A 135 1.22 -23.47 -28.35
N LEU A 136 2.41 -24.04 -28.57
CA LEU A 136 3.66 -23.41 -28.15
C LEU A 136 3.93 -22.08 -28.88
N LYS A 137 3.63 -22.00 -30.19
CA LYS A 137 3.70 -20.73 -30.94
C LYS A 137 2.71 -19.68 -30.43
N GLU A 138 1.52 -20.09 -29.97
CA GLU A 138 0.56 -19.16 -29.37
C GLU A 138 1.08 -18.56 -28.06
N VAL A 139 1.82 -19.34 -27.26
CA VAL A 139 2.49 -18.86 -26.03
C VAL A 139 3.58 -17.85 -26.38
N GLU A 140 4.43 -18.17 -27.36
CA GLU A 140 5.46 -17.24 -27.84
C GLU A 140 4.86 -15.92 -28.37
N LYS A 141 3.74 -16.00 -29.09
CA LYS A 141 3.03 -14.80 -29.57
C LYS A 141 2.48 -13.98 -28.39
N GLN A 142 1.92 -14.63 -27.37
CA GLN A 142 1.45 -13.93 -26.18
C GLN A 142 2.60 -13.20 -25.47
N ASP A 143 3.79 -13.80 -25.41
CA ASP A 143 4.97 -13.17 -24.83
C ASP A 143 5.40 -11.92 -25.59
N MET A 144 5.29 -11.94 -26.92
CA MET A 144 5.51 -10.74 -27.75
C MET A 144 4.46 -9.65 -27.49
N GLU A 145 3.18 -10.01 -27.37
CA GLU A 145 2.08 -9.07 -27.06
C GLU A 145 2.23 -8.44 -25.67
N LEU A 146 2.79 -9.17 -24.71
CA LEU A 146 3.13 -8.68 -23.37
C LEU A 146 4.38 -7.78 -23.34
N GLY A 147 5.05 -7.59 -24.48
CA GLY A 147 6.25 -6.75 -24.58
C GLY A 147 7.51 -7.40 -24.02
N ILE A 148 7.55 -8.73 -23.91
CA ILE A 148 8.74 -9.47 -23.46
C ILE A 148 9.79 -9.40 -24.58
N GLY A 149 10.83 -8.58 -24.37
CA GLY A 149 11.87 -8.27 -25.35
C GLY A 149 12.74 -9.45 -25.78
N MET A 150 13.50 -9.31 -26.86
CA MET A 150 14.46 -10.33 -27.33
C MET A 150 15.80 -10.30 -26.57
N ASP A 151 15.88 -9.51 -25.52
CA ASP A 151 17.03 -9.40 -24.64
C ASP A 151 17.23 -10.68 -23.79
N PRO A 152 18.38 -10.89 -23.15
CA PRO A 152 18.64 -12.10 -22.37
C PRO A 152 17.61 -12.38 -21.28
N MET A 153 17.00 -11.34 -20.70
CA MET A 153 15.95 -11.49 -19.68
C MET A 153 14.64 -11.94 -20.30
N GLY A 154 14.22 -11.32 -21.41
CA GLY A 154 13.03 -11.74 -22.13
C GLY A 154 13.17 -13.13 -22.75
N GLN A 155 14.37 -13.52 -23.22
CA GLN A 155 14.65 -14.89 -23.67
C GLN A 155 14.48 -15.91 -22.53
N ALA A 156 15.02 -15.63 -21.35
CA ALA A 156 14.86 -16.52 -20.19
C ALA A 156 13.39 -16.63 -19.74
N LEU A 157 12.65 -15.52 -19.77
CA LEU A 157 11.23 -15.52 -19.40
C LEU A 157 10.37 -16.30 -20.40
N ARG A 158 10.62 -16.15 -21.71
CA ARG A 158 9.96 -16.97 -22.75
C ARG A 158 10.27 -18.45 -22.59
N ALA A 159 11.54 -18.79 -22.37
CA ALA A 159 11.93 -20.18 -22.11
C ALA A 159 11.21 -20.76 -20.88
N LYS A 160 11.02 -19.94 -19.83
CA LYS A 160 10.24 -20.32 -18.66
C LYS A 160 8.75 -20.52 -18.97
N HIS A 161 8.11 -19.60 -19.69
CA HIS A 161 6.70 -19.75 -20.07
C HIS A 161 6.47 -20.95 -20.99
N GLN A 162 7.42 -21.21 -21.89
CA GLN A 162 7.41 -22.39 -22.75
C GLN A 162 7.54 -23.67 -21.92
N LEU A 163 8.49 -23.73 -20.99
CA LEU A 163 8.65 -24.86 -20.08
C LEU A 163 7.39 -25.10 -19.24
N GLN A 164 6.80 -24.04 -18.68
CA GLN A 164 5.54 -24.14 -17.91
C GLN A 164 4.37 -24.68 -18.74
N MET A 165 4.35 -24.41 -20.05
CA MET A 165 3.33 -24.97 -20.93
C MET A 165 3.61 -26.45 -21.25
N VAL A 166 4.88 -26.84 -21.37
CA VAL A 166 5.28 -28.23 -21.66
C VAL A 166 5.10 -29.15 -20.44
N ASP A 167 5.40 -28.63 -19.23
CA ASP A 167 5.21 -29.32 -17.95
C ASP A 167 3.83 -29.00 -17.33
N CYS A 168 2.84 -28.55 -18.13
CA CYS A 168 1.52 -28.27 -17.59
C CYS A 168 0.86 -29.54 -17.03
N GLU A 169 -0.05 -29.38 -16.06
CA GLU A 169 -0.70 -30.50 -15.41
C GLU A 169 -2.23 -30.45 -15.59
N ASP A 170 -2.85 -31.61 -15.76
CA ASP A 170 -4.30 -31.78 -15.70
C ASP A 170 -4.80 -31.83 -14.23
N ALA A 171 -6.11 -32.01 -14.03
CA ALA A 171 -6.68 -32.12 -12.67
C ALA A 171 -6.19 -33.34 -11.87
N ASN A 172 -5.49 -34.27 -12.51
CA ASN A 172 -4.90 -35.47 -11.91
C ASN A 172 -3.37 -35.41 -11.85
N ASN A 173 -2.77 -34.22 -12.06
CA ASN A 173 -1.33 -33.97 -12.12
C ASN A 173 -0.61 -34.65 -13.30
N ASN A 174 -1.32 -35.07 -14.34
CA ASN A 174 -0.72 -35.68 -15.52
C ASN A 174 -0.16 -34.62 -16.45
N THR A 175 1.07 -34.84 -16.91
CA THR A 175 1.75 -33.96 -17.86
C THR A 175 1.54 -34.41 -19.30
N PRO A 176 1.73 -33.52 -20.31
CA PRO A 176 1.71 -33.91 -21.72
C PRO A 176 2.62 -35.10 -22.02
N LEU A 177 3.80 -35.17 -21.39
CA LEU A 177 4.72 -36.29 -21.58
C LEU A 177 4.15 -37.61 -21.04
N SER A 178 3.43 -37.56 -19.91
CA SER A 178 2.75 -38.71 -19.31
C SER A 178 1.60 -39.21 -20.19
N GLU A 179 0.84 -38.29 -20.80
CA GLU A 179 -0.24 -38.63 -21.74
C GLU A 179 0.30 -39.21 -23.05
N ALA A 180 1.35 -38.62 -23.63
CA ALA A 180 2.02 -39.16 -24.82
C ALA A 180 2.61 -40.56 -24.59
N ALA A 181 3.16 -40.80 -23.39
CA ALA A 181 3.62 -42.12 -22.99
C ALA A 181 2.48 -43.14 -22.84
N SER A 182 1.31 -42.70 -22.37
CA SER A 182 0.12 -43.55 -22.29
C SER A 182 -0.47 -43.91 -23.66
N GLY A 183 -0.35 -43.02 -24.66
CA GLY A 183 -0.77 -43.28 -26.05
C GLY A 183 0.28 -44.00 -26.90
N GLY A 184 1.54 -44.06 -26.42
CA GLY A 184 2.63 -44.75 -27.11
C GLY A 184 3.30 -43.94 -28.22
N HIS A 185 3.13 -42.61 -28.22
CA HIS A 185 3.59 -41.72 -29.27
C HIS A 185 5.08 -41.35 -29.09
N ALA A 186 5.96 -42.20 -29.60
CA ALA A 186 7.42 -42.07 -29.44
C ALA A 186 8.00 -40.75 -30.01
N ASP A 187 7.45 -40.23 -31.11
CA ASP A 187 7.93 -38.97 -31.72
C ASP A 187 7.45 -37.75 -30.93
N THR A 188 6.22 -37.76 -30.43
CA THR A 188 5.67 -36.76 -29.51
C THR A 188 6.45 -36.72 -28.19
N ILE A 189 6.86 -37.87 -27.65
CA ILE A 189 7.74 -37.97 -26.48
C ILE A 189 9.05 -37.24 -26.74
N LYS A 190 9.72 -37.50 -27.88
CA LYS A 190 10.98 -36.80 -28.22
C LYS A 190 10.76 -35.30 -28.33
N LEU A 191 9.69 -34.88 -29.01
CA LEU A 191 9.35 -33.48 -29.17
C LEU A 191 9.20 -32.78 -27.81
N LEU A 192 8.45 -33.36 -26.87
CA LEU A 192 8.23 -32.78 -25.54
C LEU A 192 9.52 -32.72 -24.72
N ILE A 193 10.35 -33.76 -24.77
CA ILE A 193 11.65 -33.80 -24.07
C ILE A 193 12.62 -32.75 -24.65
N ASP A 194 12.66 -32.58 -25.97
CA ASP A 194 13.46 -31.56 -26.63
C ASP A 194 13.03 -30.13 -26.25
N ARG A 195 11.77 -29.96 -25.83
CA ARG A 195 11.24 -28.70 -25.28
C ARG A 195 11.38 -28.58 -23.76
N GLY A 196 12.04 -29.55 -23.12
CA GLY A 196 12.43 -29.50 -21.72
C GLY A 196 11.52 -30.22 -20.74
N ALA A 197 10.57 -31.05 -21.22
CA ALA A 197 9.67 -31.81 -20.35
C ALA A 197 10.44 -32.66 -19.31
N ASP A 198 9.95 -32.72 -18.07
CA ASP A 198 10.56 -33.60 -17.07
C ASP A 198 10.21 -35.08 -17.34
N VAL A 199 11.22 -35.83 -17.78
CA VAL A 199 11.13 -37.26 -18.13
C VAL A 199 10.65 -38.14 -16.96
N ASN A 200 10.93 -37.71 -15.73
CA ASN A 200 10.59 -38.43 -14.51
C ASN A 200 9.46 -37.77 -13.71
N ALA A 201 8.65 -36.90 -14.35
CA ALA A 201 7.49 -36.27 -13.73
C ALA A 201 6.55 -37.33 -13.13
N ARG A 202 6.03 -37.06 -11.93
CA ARG A 202 5.10 -37.95 -11.22
C ARG A 202 3.68 -37.41 -11.32
N GLY A 203 2.86 -38.07 -12.12
CA GLY A 203 1.45 -37.72 -12.27
C GLY A 203 0.56 -38.41 -11.25
N GLN A 204 -0.69 -38.68 -11.66
CA GLN A 204 -1.65 -39.37 -10.81
C GLN A 204 -1.09 -40.70 -10.27
N PHE A 205 -1.27 -40.94 -8.97
CA PHE A 205 -0.75 -42.14 -8.29
C PHE A 205 0.77 -42.28 -8.36
N GLU A 206 1.50 -41.16 -8.44
CA GLU A 206 2.96 -41.11 -8.59
C GLU A 206 3.50 -41.85 -9.82
N ARG A 207 2.65 -42.08 -10.83
CA ARG A 207 3.03 -42.80 -12.06
C ARG A 207 3.88 -41.90 -12.94
N THR A 208 5.04 -42.40 -13.34
CA THR A 208 5.94 -41.75 -14.30
C THR A 208 5.50 -42.01 -15.75
N PRO A 209 5.95 -41.21 -16.73
CA PRO A 209 5.75 -41.51 -18.14
C PRO A 209 6.19 -42.94 -18.52
N LEU A 210 7.34 -43.40 -17.99
CA LEU A 210 7.83 -44.76 -18.24
C LEU A 210 6.89 -45.83 -17.67
N TYR A 211 6.34 -45.64 -16.47
CA TYR A 211 5.34 -46.54 -15.91
C TYR A 211 4.11 -46.65 -16.82
N ARG A 212 3.60 -45.51 -17.32
CA ARG A 212 2.42 -45.51 -18.20
C ARG A 212 2.67 -46.21 -19.53
N ALA A 213 3.80 -45.91 -20.18
CA ALA A 213 4.20 -46.62 -21.39
C ALA A 213 4.34 -48.14 -21.14
N ALA A 214 4.84 -48.52 -19.96
CA ALA A 214 5.00 -49.92 -19.62
C ALA A 214 3.66 -50.64 -19.40
N PHE A 215 2.77 -50.03 -18.62
CA PHE A 215 1.43 -50.52 -18.35
C PHE A 215 0.57 -50.65 -19.63
N ALA A 216 0.71 -49.72 -20.56
CA ALA A 216 0.01 -49.77 -21.86
C ALA A 216 0.70 -50.67 -22.90
N GLY A 217 1.92 -51.16 -22.62
CA GLY A 217 2.65 -52.09 -23.49
C GLY A 217 3.38 -51.43 -24.67
N HIS A 218 3.64 -50.12 -24.62
CA HIS A 218 4.27 -49.35 -25.69
C HIS A 218 5.80 -49.43 -25.65
N LEU A 219 6.35 -50.48 -26.27
CA LEU A 219 7.79 -50.77 -26.29
C LEU A 219 8.65 -49.61 -26.84
N THR A 220 8.25 -49.02 -27.96
CA THR A 220 9.01 -47.93 -28.61
C THR A 220 9.02 -46.66 -27.76
N ALA A 221 7.89 -46.32 -27.14
CA ALA A 221 7.78 -45.19 -26.21
C ALA A 221 8.67 -45.39 -24.98
N ALA A 222 8.63 -46.58 -24.36
CA ALA A 222 9.48 -46.92 -23.22
C ALA A 222 10.98 -46.84 -23.57
N GLN A 223 11.38 -47.35 -24.75
CA GLN A 223 12.76 -47.27 -25.21
C GLN A 223 13.25 -45.83 -25.38
N VAL A 224 12.43 -44.95 -25.97
CA VAL A 224 12.77 -43.52 -26.11
C VAL A 224 12.89 -42.87 -24.73
N LEU A 225 11.94 -43.10 -23.83
CA LEU A 225 12.00 -42.55 -22.47
C LEU A 225 13.29 -42.95 -21.75
N LEU A 226 13.67 -44.23 -21.81
CA LEU A 226 14.91 -44.74 -21.22
C LEU A 226 16.16 -44.10 -21.84
N GLN A 227 16.20 -43.93 -23.17
CA GLN A 227 17.30 -43.25 -23.88
C GLN A 227 17.46 -41.77 -23.47
N HIS A 228 16.40 -41.16 -22.96
CA HIS A 228 16.37 -39.77 -22.51
C HIS A 228 16.42 -39.62 -20.98
N GLY A 229 16.76 -40.69 -20.24
CA GLY A 229 17.02 -40.62 -18.80
C GLY A 229 15.80 -40.89 -17.91
N ALA A 230 14.78 -41.57 -18.41
CA ALA A 230 13.74 -42.14 -17.56
C ALA A 230 14.35 -43.18 -16.62
N ASP A 231 14.00 -43.11 -15.33
CA ASP A 231 14.51 -44.03 -14.33
C ASP A 231 13.56 -45.24 -14.16
N PRO A 232 13.97 -46.46 -14.57
CA PRO A 232 13.14 -47.66 -14.46
C PRO A 232 12.91 -48.11 -13.00
N ARG A 233 13.64 -47.53 -12.03
CA ARG A 233 13.52 -47.86 -10.60
C ARG A 233 12.39 -47.10 -9.90
N LEU A 234 11.83 -46.06 -10.53
CA LEU A 234 10.76 -45.27 -9.94
C LEU A 234 9.46 -46.06 -9.90
N TYR A 235 8.92 -46.24 -8.69
CA TYR A 235 7.67 -46.95 -8.44
C TYR A 235 6.49 -45.97 -8.34
N ALA A 236 5.29 -46.46 -8.67
CA ALA A 236 4.04 -45.74 -8.45
C ALA A 236 3.55 -45.90 -6.99
N SER A 237 2.45 -45.24 -6.63
CA SER A 237 1.92 -45.24 -5.25
C SER A 237 1.47 -46.62 -4.75
N ASP A 238 1.26 -47.57 -5.67
CA ASP A 238 0.97 -48.98 -5.36
C ASP A 238 2.22 -49.81 -5.06
N GLY A 239 3.42 -49.20 -5.13
CA GLY A 239 4.71 -49.84 -4.93
C GLY A 239 5.22 -50.60 -6.15
N ALA A 240 4.51 -50.57 -7.27
CA ALA A 240 4.89 -51.32 -8.46
C ALA A 240 5.89 -50.53 -9.34
N THR A 241 6.90 -51.22 -9.87
CA THR A 241 7.84 -50.66 -10.85
C THR A 241 7.30 -50.82 -12.28
N PRO A 242 7.77 -50.03 -13.27
CA PRO A 242 7.42 -50.20 -14.68
C PRO A 242 7.62 -51.63 -15.19
N GLU A 243 8.63 -52.35 -14.68
CA GLU A 243 8.89 -53.75 -15.01
C GLU A 243 7.72 -54.66 -14.59
N GLN A 244 7.23 -54.51 -13.35
CA GLN A 244 6.21 -55.38 -12.77
C GLN A 244 4.82 -55.19 -13.41
N VAL A 245 4.56 -54.02 -13.95
CA VAL A 245 3.28 -53.69 -14.61
C VAL A 245 3.33 -53.83 -16.13
N SER A 246 4.48 -54.21 -16.68
CA SER A 246 4.68 -54.31 -18.13
C SER A 246 3.64 -55.25 -18.78
N ALA A 247 2.92 -54.76 -19.78
CA ALA A 247 1.86 -55.55 -20.42
C ALA A 247 2.38 -56.62 -21.39
N ASN A 248 3.62 -56.49 -21.88
CA ASN A 248 4.20 -57.32 -22.92
C ASN A 248 5.61 -57.84 -22.53
N GLU A 249 5.89 -59.11 -22.82
CA GLU A 249 7.18 -59.76 -22.53
C GLU A 249 8.42 -59.01 -23.07
N PRO A 250 8.45 -58.49 -24.33
CA PRO A 250 9.63 -57.80 -24.85
C PRO A 250 9.99 -56.54 -24.07
N LEU A 251 8.99 -55.88 -23.48
CA LEU A 251 9.17 -54.69 -22.67
C LEU A 251 9.70 -55.05 -21.28
N THR A 252 9.24 -56.17 -20.70
CA THR A 252 9.79 -56.72 -19.45
C THR A 252 11.28 -57.01 -19.62
N VAL A 253 11.65 -57.70 -20.71
CA VAL A 253 13.05 -58.00 -21.05
C VAL A 253 13.86 -56.71 -21.23
N LEU A 254 13.32 -55.72 -21.96
CA LEU A 254 13.98 -54.42 -22.15
C LEU A 254 14.29 -53.74 -20.80
N LEU A 255 13.36 -53.76 -19.86
CA LEU A 255 13.52 -53.11 -18.55
C LEU A 255 14.49 -53.88 -17.65
N GLN A 256 14.50 -55.22 -17.72
CA GLN A 256 15.44 -56.07 -16.97
C GLN A 256 16.87 -55.97 -17.46
N GLU A 257 17.06 -55.90 -18.78
CA GLU A 257 18.38 -55.83 -19.42
C GLU A 257 18.91 -54.38 -19.54
N TRP A 258 18.12 -53.37 -19.14
CA TRP A 258 18.54 -51.97 -19.26
C TRP A 258 19.74 -51.64 -18.38
N ASP A 259 20.74 -50.98 -18.97
CA ASP A 259 21.93 -50.52 -18.23
C ASP A 259 21.59 -49.33 -17.34
N VAL A 260 21.35 -49.62 -16.06
CA VAL A 260 21.09 -48.60 -15.02
C VAL A 260 22.27 -47.64 -14.86
N GLY A 261 23.50 -48.05 -15.17
CA GLY A 261 24.68 -47.18 -15.12
C GLY A 261 24.63 -46.04 -16.15
N LEU A 262 24.01 -46.27 -17.30
CA LEU A 262 23.73 -45.24 -18.29
C LEU A 262 22.72 -44.22 -17.73
N THR A 263 21.65 -44.70 -17.08
CA THR A 263 20.65 -43.85 -16.43
C THR A 263 21.28 -43.01 -15.32
N ASP A 264 22.12 -43.59 -14.47
CA ASP A 264 22.81 -42.86 -13.40
C ASP A 264 23.75 -41.76 -13.95
N ALA A 265 24.45 -42.02 -15.06
CA ALA A 265 25.27 -41.01 -15.73
C ALA A 265 24.43 -39.86 -16.32
N MET A 266 23.26 -40.17 -16.90
CA MET A 266 22.33 -39.17 -17.42
C MET A 266 21.71 -38.34 -16.29
N LEU A 267 21.24 -38.98 -15.22
CA LEU A 267 20.70 -38.31 -14.03
C LEU A 267 21.74 -37.38 -13.41
N SER A 268 22.99 -37.85 -13.23
CA SER A 268 24.07 -37.03 -12.69
C SER A 268 24.36 -35.80 -13.56
N LYS A 269 24.33 -35.93 -14.89
CA LYS A 269 24.48 -34.80 -15.82
C LYS A 269 23.30 -33.83 -15.73
N MET A 270 22.07 -34.32 -15.64
CA MET A 270 20.86 -33.49 -15.50
C MET A 270 20.84 -32.76 -14.16
N GLU A 271 21.22 -33.43 -13.06
CA GLU A 271 21.38 -32.82 -11.74
C GLU A 271 22.47 -31.75 -11.75
N ALA A 272 23.63 -32.02 -12.33
CA ALA A 272 24.70 -31.03 -12.47
C ALA A 272 24.25 -29.79 -13.26
N GLN A 273 23.46 -29.98 -14.34
CA GLN A 273 22.87 -28.87 -15.09
C GLN A 273 21.81 -28.10 -14.29
N ARG A 274 20.95 -28.81 -13.54
CA ARG A 274 19.95 -28.20 -12.65
C ARG A 274 20.64 -27.37 -11.58
N GLU A 275 21.69 -27.89 -10.94
CA GLU A 275 22.47 -27.17 -9.94
C GLU A 275 23.24 -25.98 -10.53
N GLN A 276 23.81 -26.12 -11.73
CA GLN A 276 24.43 -25.00 -12.42
C GLN A 276 23.42 -23.88 -12.71
N ARG A 277 22.23 -24.20 -13.23
CA ARG A 277 21.16 -23.21 -13.48
C ARG A 277 20.72 -22.53 -12.18
N LYS A 278 20.53 -23.30 -11.09
CA LYS A 278 20.24 -22.75 -9.76
C LYS A 278 21.35 -21.82 -9.27
N GLN A 279 22.61 -22.19 -9.47
CA GLN A 279 23.76 -21.39 -9.08
C GLN A 279 23.86 -20.09 -9.90
N GLU A 280 23.63 -20.16 -11.22
CA GLU A 280 23.59 -18.98 -12.10
C GLU A 280 22.45 -18.05 -11.73
N GLU A 281 21.24 -18.57 -11.45
CA GLU A 281 20.12 -17.78 -10.95
C GLU A 281 20.45 -17.13 -9.60
N ARG A 282 21.08 -17.87 -8.68
CA ARG A 282 21.50 -17.33 -7.39
C ARG A 282 22.52 -16.21 -7.56
N GLN A 283 23.53 -16.40 -8.40
CA GLN A 283 24.53 -15.36 -8.70
C GLN A 283 23.90 -14.11 -9.33
N ARG A 284 22.93 -14.29 -10.24
CA ARG A 284 22.19 -13.18 -10.83
C ARG A 284 21.38 -12.41 -9.78
N ARG A 285 20.68 -13.12 -8.89
CA ARG A 285 19.93 -12.50 -7.78
C ARG A 285 20.87 -11.75 -6.83
N GLU A 286 22.01 -12.34 -6.49
CA GLU A 286 23.03 -11.69 -5.66
C GLU A 286 23.57 -10.41 -6.33
N ALA A 287 23.80 -10.43 -7.65
CA ALA A 287 24.22 -9.26 -8.42
C ALA A 287 23.13 -8.16 -8.48
N GLU A 288 21.85 -8.53 -8.65
CA GLU A 288 20.73 -7.60 -8.60
C GLU A 288 20.57 -6.97 -7.22
N MET A 289 20.68 -7.76 -6.15
CA MET A 289 20.67 -7.27 -4.78
C MET A 289 21.82 -6.29 -4.52
N ALA A 290 23.04 -6.60 -4.96
CA ALA A 290 24.18 -5.69 -4.85
C ALA A 290 23.95 -4.36 -5.59
N LYS A 291 23.27 -4.40 -6.75
CA LYS A 291 22.89 -3.19 -7.49
C LYS A 291 21.87 -2.35 -6.71
N LEU A 292 20.86 -2.98 -6.10
CA LEU A 292 19.88 -2.29 -5.26
C LEU A 292 20.51 -1.70 -3.99
N GLU A 293 21.49 -2.39 -3.38
CA GLU A 293 22.23 -1.88 -2.23
C GLU A 293 23.05 -0.62 -2.58
N ASN A 294 23.69 -0.60 -3.74
CA ASN A 294 24.36 0.61 -4.23
C ASN A 294 23.38 1.76 -4.47
N GLN A 295 22.21 1.47 -5.07
CA GLN A 295 21.15 2.47 -5.25
C GLN A 295 20.60 2.97 -3.91
N LEU A 296 20.52 2.12 -2.88
CA LEU A 296 20.12 2.50 -1.54
C LEU A 296 21.12 3.46 -0.92
N ALA A 297 22.42 3.19 -1.05
CA ALA A 297 23.48 4.07 -0.57
C ALA A 297 23.43 5.45 -1.25
N ASP A 298 23.24 5.49 -2.58
CA ASP A 298 23.10 6.73 -3.34
C ASP A 298 21.85 7.52 -2.94
N ALA A 299 20.71 6.84 -2.82
CA ALA A 299 19.45 7.47 -2.40
C ALA A 299 19.52 8.00 -0.95
N GLN A 300 20.19 7.28 -0.05
CA GLN A 300 20.41 7.72 1.33
C GLN A 300 21.28 8.98 1.37
N LYS A 301 22.37 9.01 0.58
CA LYS A 301 23.24 10.18 0.49
C LYS A 301 22.53 11.41 -0.07
N ASP A 302 21.70 11.25 -1.12
CA ASP A 302 20.87 12.33 -1.67
C ASP A 302 19.87 12.82 -0.62
N HIS A 303 19.17 11.91 0.07
CA HIS A 303 18.25 12.25 1.15
C HIS A 303 18.91 13.09 2.26
N ASP A 304 20.08 12.66 2.76
CA ASP A 304 20.81 13.38 3.81
C ASP A 304 21.25 14.78 3.33
N THR A 305 21.65 14.89 2.06
CA THR A 305 22.06 16.16 1.43
C THR A 305 20.88 17.13 1.32
N ARG A 306 19.73 16.66 0.80
CA ARG A 306 18.52 17.51 0.68
C ARG A 306 17.96 17.88 2.04
N GLN A 307 18.00 16.98 3.02
CA GLN A 307 17.56 17.27 4.38
C GLN A 307 18.42 18.35 5.03
N LEU A 308 19.74 18.36 4.78
CA LEU A 308 20.63 19.44 5.22
C LEU A 308 20.30 20.78 4.54
N GLN A 309 20.01 20.78 3.24
CA GLN A 309 19.58 21.99 2.51
C GLN A 309 18.26 22.54 3.04
N LEU A 310 17.29 21.67 3.31
CA LEU A 310 16.01 22.04 3.92
C LEU A 310 16.22 22.71 5.28
N ASN A 311 17.06 22.13 6.15
CA ASN A 311 17.39 22.73 7.44
C ASN A 311 18.05 24.10 7.30
N LYS A 312 18.93 24.28 6.31
CA LYS A 312 19.55 25.59 6.02
C LYS A 312 18.51 26.62 5.56
N ALA A 313 17.58 26.24 4.69
CA ALA A 313 16.50 27.12 4.22
C ALA A 313 15.59 27.57 5.38
N TYR A 314 15.24 26.66 6.30
CA TYR A 314 14.50 27.02 7.52
C TYR A 314 15.24 28.03 8.40
N CYS A 315 16.53 27.83 8.63
CA CYS A 315 17.35 28.76 9.41
C CYS A 315 17.45 30.13 8.74
N GLU A 316 17.61 30.18 7.42
CA GLU A 316 17.69 31.42 6.67
C GLU A 316 16.34 32.18 6.71
N LEU A 317 15.21 31.48 6.50
CA LEU A 317 13.89 32.10 6.63
C LEU A 317 13.68 32.71 8.01
N ASN A 318 13.98 31.97 9.08
CA ASN A 318 13.86 32.46 10.45
C ASN A 318 14.72 33.72 10.68
N LYS A 319 15.95 33.72 10.15
CA LYS A 319 16.83 34.89 10.22
C LYS A 319 16.24 36.10 9.48
N ARG A 320 15.65 35.92 8.29
CA ARG A 320 15.01 37.00 7.52
C ARG A 320 13.76 37.55 8.21
N ILE A 321 12.97 36.68 8.83
CA ILE A 321 11.82 37.09 9.65
C ILE A 321 12.29 37.95 10.83
N GLU A 322 13.33 37.54 11.56
CA GLU A 322 13.90 38.34 12.65
C GLU A 322 14.44 39.70 12.20
N GLU A 323 15.10 39.76 11.03
CA GLU A 323 15.57 41.00 10.43
C GLU A 323 14.40 41.94 10.09
N HIS A 324 13.34 41.40 9.50
CA HIS A 324 12.12 42.15 9.20
C HIS A 324 11.45 42.68 10.47
N ASP A 325 11.28 41.85 11.49
CA ASP A 325 10.69 42.24 12.78
C ASP A 325 11.48 43.38 13.45
N LYS A 326 12.81 43.32 13.41
CA LYS A 326 13.70 44.38 13.93
C LYS A 326 13.54 45.69 13.15
N CYS A 327 13.40 45.65 11.83
CA CYS A 327 13.15 46.85 11.01
C CYS A 327 11.77 47.46 11.28
N THR A 328 10.76 46.62 11.45
CA THR A 328 9.39 47.03 11.79
C THR A 328 9.33 47.70 13.16
N ALA A 329 10.02 47.14 14.16
CA ALA A 329 10.14 47.73 15.49
C ALA A 329 10.81 49.11 15.49
N LYS A 330 11.72 49.36 14.54
CA LYS A 330 12.43 50.64 14.36
C LYS A 330 11.71 51.64 13.45
N SER A 331 10.49 51.34 12.97
CA SER A 331 9.72 52.18 12.03
C SER A 331 10.50 52.58 10.76
N MET A 332 11.34 51.67 10.24
CA MET A 332 12.05 51.84 8.97
C MET A 332 11.16 51.41 7.78
N LYS A 333 11.55 51.73 6.54
CA LYS A 333 10.89 51.18 5.34
C LYS A 333 11.15 49.67 5.27
N THR A 334 10.09 48.87 5.18
CA THR A 334 10.14 47.39 5.28
C THR A 334 9.90 46.66 3.96
N ASP A 335 9.65 47.37 2.86
CA ASP A 335 9.30 46.76 1.56
C ASP A 335 10.39 45.80 1.06
N ILE A 336 11.67 46.18 1.25
CA ILE A 336 12.82 45.37 0.84
C ILE A 336 12.97 44.13 1.73
N THR A 337 12.81 44.26 3.05
CA THR A 337 12.94 43.12 3.97
C THR A 337 11.78 42.15 3.81
N LEU A 338 10.58 42.65 3.48
CA LEU A 338 9.44 41.80 3.16
C LEU A 338 9.66 41.00 1.86
N GLN A 339 10.27 41.60 0.83
CA GLN A 339 10.61 40.88 -0.39
C GLN A 339 11.63 39.77 -0.12
N VAL A 340 12.66 40.05 0.68
CA VAL A 340 13.68 39.05 1.05
C VAL A 340 13.07 37.89 1.86
N VAL A 341 12.07 38.15 2.71
CA VAL A 341 11.32 37.07 3.39
C VAL A 341 10.57 36.21 2.38
N LYS A 342 9.88 36.81 1.40
CA LYS A 342 9.17 36.06 0.35
C LYS A 342 10.12 35.21 -0.50
N ASP A 343 11.28 35.75 -0.86
CA ASP A 343 12.29 35.02 -1.62
C ASP A 343 12.80 33.80 -0.80
N ALA A 344 13.05 33.99 0.50
CA ALA A 344 13.43 32.90 1.41
C ALA A 344 12.32 31.87 1.65
N GLU A 345 11.05 32.29 1.65
CA GLU A 345 9.89 31.38 1.68
C GLU A 345 9.85 30.54 0.41
N GLN A 346 10.10 31.14 -0.77
CA GLN A 346 10.14 30.42 -2.04
C GLN A 346 11.27 29.39 -2.08
N ASP A 347 12.48 29.76 -1.61
CA ASP A 347 13.61 28.84 -1.49
C ASP A 347 13.30 27.67 -0.54
N LEU A 348 12.59 27.94 0.57
CA LEU A 348 12.14 26.90 1.49
C LEU A 348 11.15 25.94 0.82
N GLU A 349 10.19 26.44 0.04
CA GLU A 349 9.24 25.59 -0.68
C GLU A 349 9.94 24.70 -1.73
N ILE A 350 10.93 25.24 -2.45
CA ILE A 350 11.75 24.43 -3.37
C ILE A 350 12.51 23.35 -2.61
N ALA A 351 13.17 23.70 -1.50
CA ALA A 351 13.92 22.75 -0.68
C ALA A 351 13.04 21.67 -0.07
N LYS A 352 11.80 21.99 0.32
CA LYS A 352 10.80 21.01 0.79
C LYS A 352 10.45 20.00 -0.30
N LEU A 353 10.13 20.48 -1.50
CA LEU A 353 9.77 19.63 -2.64
C LEU A 353 10.92 18.68 -3.02
N GLU A 354 12.15 19.18 -3.02
CA GLU A 354 13.33 18.35 -3.31
C GLU A 354 13.62 17.31 -2.21
N ALA A 355 13.49 17.69 -0.94
CA ALA A 355 13.65 16.77 0.18
C ALA A 355 12.56 15.68 0.19
N GLU A 356 11.34 16.01 -0.21
CA GLU A 356 10.25 15.05 -0.37
C GLU A 356 10.55 14.05 -1.50
N LYS A 357 10.94 14.53 -2.68
CA LYS A 357 11.35 13.66 -3.80
C LYS A 357 12.49 12.71 -3.43
N ALA A 358 13.51 13.20 -2.73
CA ALA A 358 14.63 12.37 -2.28
C ALA A 358 14.19 11.30 -1.26
N ARG A 359 13.25 11.65 -0.37
CA ARG A 359 12.66 10.72 0.60
C ARG A 359 11.82 9.63 -0.08
N GLU A 360 10.98 10.00 -1.05
CA GLU A 360 10.19 9.05 -1.84
C GLU A 360 11.09 8.08 -2.60
N ARG A 361 12.16 8.58 -3.23
CA ARG A 361 13.17 7.75 -3.90
C ARG A 361 13.80 6.74 -2.94
N LEU A 362 14.21 7.19 -1.75
CA LEU A 362 14.77 6.31 -0.71
C LEU A 362 13.75 5.25 -0.27
N ALA A 363 12.50 5.63 -0.03
CA ALA A 363 11.45 4.71 0.39
C ALA A 363 11.11 3.66 -0.69
N ASN A 364 11.12 4.06 -1.97
CA ASN A 364 10.91 3.15 -3.10
C ASN A 364 12.04 2.12 -3.26
N VAL A 365 13.30 2.53 -3.12
CA VAL A 365 14.43 1.58 -3.17
C VAL A 365 14.37 0.60 -1.99
N LYS A 366 14.03 1.07 -0.79
CA LYS A 366 13.78 0.19 0.37
C LYS A 366 12.63 -0.78 0.16
N LEU A 367 11.57 -0.35 -0.53
CA LEU A 367 10.46 -1.24 -0.91
C LEU A 367 10.93 -2.35 -1.87
N GLN A 368 11.68 -2.01 -2.92
CA GLN A 368 12.21 -2.98 -3.88
C GLN A 368 13.10 -4.05 -3.22
N ILE A 369 13.97 -3.63 -2.31
CA ILE A 369 14.82 -4.55 -1.54
C ILE A 369 13.97 -5.53 -0.73
N ARG A 370 12.90 -5.06 -0.07
CA ARG A 370 12.00 -5.91 0.70
C ARG A 370 11.24 -6.90 -0.19
N GLU A 371 10.82 -6.49 -1.38
CA GLU A 371 10.15 -7.39 -2.34
C GLU A 371 11.08 -8.51 -2.80
N GLN A 372 12.33 -8.19 -3.15
CA GLN A 372 13.34 -9.17 -3.55
C GLN A 372 13.68 -10.15 -2.42
N GLN A 373 13.75 -9.66 -1.18
CA GLN A 373 13.98 -10.52 -0.01
C GLN A 373 12.78 -11.43 0.30
N LYS A 374 11.54 -10.98 0.06
CA LYS A 374 10.35 -11.84 0.18
C LYS A 374 10.35 -12.95 -0.86
N THR A 375 10.65 -12.64 -2.12
CA THR A 375 10.74 -13.65 -3.18
C THR A 375 11.83 -14.68 -2.93
N ALA A 376 12.93 -14.29 -2.25
CA ALA A 376 14.00 -15.21 -1.88
C ALA A 376 13.60 -16.20 -0.77
N LYS A 377 12.80 -15.77 0.22
CA LYS A 377 12.39 -16.63 1.35
C LYS A 377 11.29 -17.64 1.02
N GLY A 378 10.49 -17.41 -0.03
CA GLY A 378 9.44 -18.34 -0.46
C GLY A 378 9.94 -19.70 -0.98
N LEU A 379 11.26 -19.91 -1.09
CA LEU A 379 11.88 -21.14 -1.56
C LEU A 379 12.43 -22.05 -0.44
N ASP A 380 12.70 -21.53 0.77
CA ASP A 380 13.45 -22.25 1.81
C ASP A 380 12.70 -22.42 3.17
N GLY A 381 11.42 -22.05 3.27
CA GLY A 381 10.65 -22.27 4.50
C GLY A 381 9.22 -21.73 4.47
N GLU A 382 8.40 -22.21 5.40
CA GLU A 382 7.00 -21.82 5.62
C GLU A 382 6.80 -20.30 5.46
N PRO A 383 5.81 -19.85 4.66
CA PRO A 383 5.57 -18.44 4.42
C PRO A 383 5.13 -17.77 5.72
N GLU A 384 6.04 -17.05 6.38
CA GLU A 384 5.65 -16.15 7.46
C GLU A 384 4.63 -15.14 6.92
N VAL A 385 3.38 -15.26 7.36
CA VAL A 385 2.28 -14.39 6.93
C VAL A 385 2.56 -12.97 7.44
N GLY A 386 2.72 -12.03 6.49
CA GLY A 386 2.85 -10.60 6.77
C GLY A 386 4.13 -9.93 6.27
N VAL A 387 4.16 -8.60 6.37
CA VAL A 387 5.30 -7.77 5.92
C VAL A 387 6.26 -7.53 7.07
N LYS A 388 7.53 -7.91 6.90
CA LYS A 388 8.58 -7.53 7.84
C LYS A 388 8.94 -6.05 7.66
N ALA A 389 8.94 -5.29 8.74
CA ALA A 389 9.31 -3.88 8.75
C ALA A 389 10.15 -3.55 9.99
N ASN A 390 11.15 -2.67 9.82
CA ASN A 390 11.87 -2.10 10.97
C ASN A 390 11.05 -0.96 11.58
N ILE A 391 11.17 -0.75 12.90
CA ILE A 391 10.51 0.38 13.59
C ILE A 391 10.83 1.74 12.96
N LYS A 392 12.04 1.93 12.41
CA LYS A 392 12.45 3.18 11.73
C LYS A 392 11.67 3.44 10.44
N GLU A 393 11.11 2.41 9.84
CA GLU A 393 10.37 2.46 8.57
C GLU A 393 8.85 2.44 8.80
N LEU A 394 8.41 2.26 10.06
CA LEU A 394 6.99 2.09 10.38
C LEU A 394 6.15 3.27 9.91
N HIS A 395 6.68 4.49 9.96
CA HIS A 395 5.98 5.66 9.42
C HIS A 395 5.70 5.54 7.91
N ASP A 396 6.70 5.13 7.13
CA ASP A 396 6.58 5.02 5.68
C ASP A 396 5.67 3.84 5.29
N VAL A 397 5.76 2.72 6.02
CA VAL A 397 4.96 1.53 5.75
C VAL A 397 3.50 1.69 6.17
N LEU A 398 3.24 2.22 7.37
CA LEU A 398 1.89 2.28 7.95
C LEU A 398 1.17 3.60 7.65
N MET A 399 1.86 4.72 7.84
CA MET A 399 1.22 6.04 7.78
C MET A 399 1.13 6.53 6.33
N ARG A 400 2.22 6.39 5.57
CA ARG A 400 2.29 6.81 4.16
C ARG A 400 1.86 5.72 3.18
N ASP A 401 1.89 4.45 3.60
CA ASP A 401 1.62 3.29 2.73
C ASP A 401 2.44 3.34 1.44
N VAL A 402 3.76 3.49 1.56
CA VAL A 402 4.65 3.56 0.40
C VAL A 402 4.50 2.30 -0.46
N GLY A 403 4.06 2.50 -1.70
CA GLY A 403 3.75 1.42 -2.66
C GLY A 403 2.30 0.94 -2.63
N ASP A 404 1.41 1.65 -1.93
CA ASP A 404 -0.04 1.39 -1.82
C ASP A 404 -0.37 -0.06 -1.43
N LYS A 405 0.46 -0.69 -0.58
CA LYS A 405 0.34 -2.11 -0.28
C LYS A 405 -0.82 -2.41 0.66
N ILE A 406 -1.01 -1.60 1.71
CA ILE A 406 -2.14 -1.73 2.63
C ILE A 406 -3.43 -1.38 1.89
N LYS A 407 -3.39 -0.32 1.07
CA LYS A 407 -4.53 0.13 0.27
C LYS A 407 -4.96 -0.90 -0.79
N SER A 408 -4.02 -1.53 -1.48
CA SER A 408 -4.30 -2.56 -2.51
C SER A 408 -4.76 -3.89 -1.92
N ASP A 409 -4.25 -4.29 -0.75
CA ASP A 409 -4.74 -5.47 -0.03
C ASP A 409 -6.17 -5.25 0.49
N GLY A 410 -6.47 -4.03 0.95
CA GLY A 410 -7.82 -3.65 1.36
C GLY A 410 -8.18 -4.03 2.80
N ARG A 411 -7.39 -4.85 3.50
CA ARG A 411 -7.56 -5.10 4.95
C ARG A 411 -6.89 -4.04 5.81
N TRP A 412 -7.30 -3.92 7.08
CA TRP A 412 -6.66 -3.00 8.02
C TRP A 412 -5.34 -3.57 8.58
N PRO A 413 -4.33 -2.74 8.83
CA PRO A 413 -3.03 -3.20 9.32
C PRO A 413 -3.08 -3.74 10.75
N LEU A 414 -2.42 -4.89 10.96
CA LEU A 414 -2.17 -5.50 12.25
C LEU A 414 -0.66 -5.49 12.52
N LEU A 415 -0.22 -4.70 13.51
CA LEU A 415 1.18 -4.66 13.93
C LEU A 415 1.45 -5.76 14.96
N ILE A 416 2.35 -6.68 14.60
CA ILE A 416 2.86 -7.72 15.50
C ILE A 416 4.26 -7.27 15.95
N ASP A 417 4.36 -6.77 17.18
CA ASP A 417 5.58 -6.19 17.73
C ASP A 417 5.88 -6.68 19.15
N PRO A 418 6.64 -7.79 19.28
CA PRO A 418 7.08 -8.31 20.57
C PRO A 418 7.88 -7.29 21.41
N SER A 419 8.49 -6.28 20.79
CA SER A 419 9.30 -5.27 21.49
C SER A 419 8.46 -4.15 22.13
N GLY A 420 7.20 -3.98 21.73
CA GLY A 420 6.31 -2.90 22.19
C GLY A 420 6.70 -1.48 21.75
N ARG A 421 7.68 -1.34 20.84
CA ARG A 421 8.13 -0.05 20.31
C ARG A 421 7.12 0.59 19.37
N ALA A 422 6.33 -0.19 18.63
CA ALA A 422 5.29 0.27 17.72
C ALA A 422 4.14 0.95 18.47
N SER A 423 3.68 0.37 19.57
CA SER A 423 2.70 0.98 20.49
C SER A 423 3.20 2.34 21.00
N THR A 424 4.48 2.43 21.36
CA THR A 424 5.11 3.68 21.80
C THR A 424 5.22 4.69 20.65
N PHE A 425 5.63 4.26 19.45
CA PHE A 425 5.67 5.09 18.25
C PHE A 425 4.30 5.73 17.98
N LEU A 426 3.23 4.93 17.98
CA LEU A 426 1.86 5.39 17.71
C LEU A 426 1.33 6.35 18.78
N ARG A 427 1.70 6.18 20.06
CA ARG A 427 1.38 7.14 21.13
C ARG A 427 1.94 8.54 20.91
N TYR A 428 3.09 8.66 20.24
CA TYR A 428 3.70 9.94 19.89
C TYR A 428 3.29 10.46 18.51
N GLN A 429 2.47 9.70 17.78
CA GLN A 429 1.81 10.17 16.56
C GLN A 429 0.44 10.75 16.88
N ASP A 430 -0.13 11.51 15.93
CA ASP A 430 -1.48 12.04 16.05
C ASP A 430 -2.54 10.95 15.80
N THR A 431 -2.74 10.09 16.80
CA THR A 431 -3.65 8.93 16.75
C THR A 431 -4.66 8.95 17.91
N ASN A 432 -5.82 8.34 17.68
CA ASN A 432 -6.78 8.04 18.73
C ASN A 432 -6.51 6.62 19.24
N LEU A 433 -5.76 6.50 20.34
CA LEU A 433 -5.32 5.21 20.86
C LEU A 433 -6.21 4.70 22.01
N LEU A 434 -6.74 3.50 21.84
CA LEU A 434 -7.45 2.73 22.85
C LEU A 434 -6.54 1.62 23.36
N ASN A 435 -6.44 1.48 24.68
CA ASN A 435 -5.68 0.41 25.32
C ASN A 435 -6.69 -0.64 25.79
N ALA A 436 -6.65 -1.83 25.21
CA ALA A 436 -7.59 -2.91 25.48
C ALA A 436 -7.60 -3.36 26.95
N LEU A 437 -6.44 -3.25 27.63
CA LEU A 437 -6.30 -3.63 29.04
C LEU A 437 -6.69 -2.51 30.01
N ASN A 438 -7.00 -1.30 29.52
CA ASN A 438 -7.45 -0.20 30.37
C ASN A 438 -9.00 -0.14 30.38
N PRO A 439 -9.67 -0.48 31.50
CA PRO A 439 -11.13 -0.47 31.58
C PRO A 439 -11.74 0.89 31.26
N ASN A 440 -11.05 1.99 31.56
CA ASN A 440 -11.52 3.33 31.24
C ASN A 440 -11.54 3.61 29.73
N HIS A 441 -10.63 3.00 28.97
CA HIS A 441 -10.59 3.14 27.50
C HIS A 441 -11.64 2.24 26.83
N MET A 442 -12.01 1.14 27.47
CA MET A 442 -13.02 0.18 26.97
C MET A 442 -14.45 0.51 27.40
N GLN A 443 -14.70 1.70 27.97
CA GLN A 443 -16.07 2.16 28.25
C GLN A 443 -16.79 2.51 26.94
N PRO A 444 -18.08 2.19 26.78
CA PRO A 444 -18.81 2.43 25.53
C PRO A 444 -18.73 3.88 25.02
N GLU A 445 -18.88 4.87 25.90
CA GLU A 445 -18.78 6.29 25.50
C GLU A 445 -17.36 6.68 25.04
N VAL A 446 -16.33 6.11 25.65
CA VAL A 446 -14.94 6.41 25.29
C VAL A 446 -14.60 5.80 23.93
N ILE A 447 -15.02 4.55 23.68
CA ILE A 447 -14.91 3.90 22.38
C ILE A 447 -15.65 4.73 21.31
N ARG A 448 -16.91 5.09 21.56
CA ARG A 448 -17.75 5.89 20.66
C ARG A 448 -17.07 7.20 20.28
N MET A 449 -16.57 7.95 21.27
CA MET A 449 -15.89 9.23 21.03
C MET A 449 -14.53 9.06 20.34
N ALA A 450 -13.79 7.99 20.64
CA ALA A 450 -12.53 7.70 19.96
C ALA A 450 -12.75 7.39 18.46
N VAL A 451 -13.77 6.59 18.13
CA VAL A 451 -14.18 6.28 16.75
C VAL A 451 -14.64 7.55 16.03
N LEU A 452 -15.59 8.29 16.60
CA LEU A 452 -16.10 9.54 16.01
C LEU A 452 -14.99 10.58 15.80
N GLY A 453 -14.13 10.77 16.80
CA GLY A 453 -12.99 11.67 16.71
C GLY A 453 -12.02 11.26 15.60
N ALA A 454 -11.73 9.95 15.49
CA ALA A 454 -10.83 9.43 14.47
C ALA A 454 -11.38 9.68 13.06
N ILE A 455 -12.67 9.40 12.84
CA ILE A 455 -13.35 9.60 11.55
C ILE A 455 -13.40 11.08 11.18
N ARG A 456 -13.86 11.93 12.12
CA ARG A 456 -14.03 13.36 11.87
C ARG A 456 -12.72 14.05 11.47
N PHE A 457 -11.64 13.70 12.14
CA PHE A 457 -10.34 14.33 11.91
C PHE A 457 -9.46 13.58 10.91
N GLY A 458 -9.92 12.43 10.39
CA GLY A 458 -9.12 11.59 9.49
C GLY A 458 -7.88 11.00 10.17
N LYS A 459 -7.95 10.75 11.48
CA LYS A 459 -6.85 10.23 12.29
C LYS A 459 -6.92 8.70 12.40
N PRO A 460 -5.78 8.01 12.55
CA PRO A 460 -5.81 6.59 12.86
C PRO A 460 -6.43 6.31 14.23
N LEU A 461 -7.39 5.39 14.26
CA LEU A 461 -7.85 4.73 15.47
C LEU A 461 -6.94 3.53 15.73
N VAL A 462 -6.26 3.52 16.88
CA VAL A 462 -5.33 2.46 17.26
C VAL A 462 -5.92 1.63 18.39
N LEU A 463 -6.05 0.33 18.20
CA LEU A 463 -6.39 -0.63 19.26
C LEU A 463 -5.12 -1.36 19.70
N ASP A 464 -4.62 -1.04 20.89
CA ASP A 464 -3.44 -1.66 21.48
C ASP A 464 -3.85 -2.77 22.45
N MET A 465 -3.61 -4.02 22.04
CA MET A 465 -3.91 -5.24 22.81
C MET A 465 -2.77 -5.64 23.75
N LEU A 466 -1.60 -5.00 23.64
CA LEU A 466 -0.43 -5.27 24.48
C LEU A 466 -0.04 -6.76 24.46
N GLU A 467 0.01 -7.41 25.63
CA GLU A 467 0.53 -8.77 25.82
C GLU A 467 -0.55 -9.86 25.87
N VAL A 468 -1.81 -9.50 25.59
CA VAL A 468 -2.95 -10.42 25.68
C VAL A 468 -3.80 -10.29 24.42
N ASP A 469 -4.17 -11.42 23.80
CA ASP A 469 -5.14 -11.41 22.71
C ASP A 469 -6.53 -11.14 23.28
N MET A 470 -6.93 -9.88 23.21
CA MET A 470 -8.22 -9.38 23.71
C MET A 470 -9.19 -9.14 22.56
N PHE A 471 -8.92 -9.61 21.35
CA PHE A 471 -9.65 -9.18 20.17
C PHE A 471 -11.15 -9.49 20.22
N GLU A 472 -11.53 -10.69 20.64
CA GLU A 472 -12.95 -11.07 20.83
C GLU A 472 -13.61 -10.24 21.94
N THR A 473 -12.90 -10.02 23.05
CA THR A 473 -13.42 -9.18 24.16
C THR A 473 -13.61 -7.73 23.70
N CYS A 474 -12.65 -7.18 22.95
CA CYS A 474 -12.76 -5.85 22.35
C CYS A 474 -13.91 -5.78 21.35
N THR A 475 -14.14 -6.85 20.57
CA THR A 475 -15.29 -6.95 19.65
C THR A 475 -16.61 -6.80 20.41
N ASP A 476 -16.76 -7.50 21.54
CA ASP A 476 -17.93 -7.35 22.41
C ASP A 476 -18.08 -5.92 22.95
N ARG A 477 -16.98 -5.30 23.43
CA ARG A 477 -17.01 -3.92 23.94
C ARG A 477 -17.39 -2.90 22.85
N PHE A 478 -16.94 -3.09 21.62
CA PHE A 478 -17.34 -2.24 20.49
C PHE A 478 -18.81 -2.48 20.12
N ASN A 479 -19.28 -3.72 20.18
CA ASN A 479 -20.67 -4.07 19.90
C ASN A 479 -21.66 -3.55 20.97
N GLU A 480 -21.21 -3.29 22.21
CA GLU A 480 -22.00 -2.59 23.23
C GLU A 480 -22.29 -1.13 22.86
N VAL A 481 -21.44 -0.49 22.05
CA VAL A 481 -21.68 0.87 21.54
C VAL A 481 -22.76 0.85 20.46
N HIS A 482 -22.59 -0.05 19.49
CA HIS A 482 -23.55 -0.31 18.42
C HIS A 482 -23.32 -1.73 17.92
N VAL A 483 -24.40 -2.51 17.78
CA VAL A 483 -24.31 -3.91 17.34
C VAL A 483 -23.62 -3.98 15.98
N GLY A 484 -22.56 -4.78 15.88
CA GLY A 484 -21.78 -4.95 14.65
C GLY A 484 -20.75 -3.86 14.38
N LEU A 485 -20.49 -2.93 15.32
CA LEU A 485 -19.57 -1.81 15.09
C LEU A 485 -18.15 -2.27 14.70
N MET A 486 -17.61 -3.31 15.34
CA MET A 486 -16.28 -3.82 14.99
C MET A 486 -16.26 -4.39 13.55
N GLU A 487 -17.33 -5.08 13.15
CA GLU A 487 -17.45 -5.63 11.80
C GLU A 487 -17.57 -4.52 10.76
N ASP A 488 -18.38 -3.48 11.04
CA ASP A 488 -18.51 -2.30 10.18
C ASP A 488 -17.17 -1.57 10.01
N ILE A 489 -16.35 -1.51 11.07
CA ILE A 489 -14.99 -0.95 10.98
C ILE A 489 -14.14 -1.84 10.09
N LEU A 490 -14.07 -3.15 10.36
CA LEU A 490 -13.17 -4.08 9.67
C LEU A 490 -13.49 -4.23 8.18
N SER A 491 -14.78 -4.30 7.83
CA SER A 491 -15.29 -4.33 6.45
C SER A 491 -15.22 -2.97 5.74
N LYS A 492 -14.87 -1.89 6.46
CA LYS A 492 -14.87 -0.50 6.00
C LYS A 492 -16.26 0.04 5.66
N GLU A 493 -17.33 -0.69 5.98
CA GLU A 493 -18.71 -0.25 5.79
C GLU A 493 -19.06 0.97 6.64
N LEU A 494 -18.39 1.15 7.78
CA LEU A 494 -18.60 2.30 8.65
C LEU A 494 -18.42 3.63 7.91
N ILE A 495 -17.44 3.68 6.99
CA ILE A 495 -17.13 4.86 6.17
C ILE A 495 -17.92 4.83 4.86
N LYS A 496 -17.92 3.69 4.14
CA LYS A 496 -18.54 3.58 2.80
C LYS A 496 -20.04 3.90 2.80
N ASN A 497 -20.74 3.51 3.86
CA ASN A 497 -22.19 3.67 3.98
C ASN A 497 -22.57 4.77 4.99
N GLU A 498 -21.61 5.61 5.40
CA GLU A 498 -21.79 6.68 6.40
C GLU A 498 -22.43 6.19 7.72
N LYS A 499 -22.27 4.91 8.07
CA LYS A 499 -22.87 4.32 9.28
C LYS A 499 -22.35 4.96 10.57
N TYR A 500 -21.24 5.70 10.54
CA TYR A 500 -20.76 6.47 11.69
C TYR A 500 -21.78 7.49 12.21
N VAL A 501 -22.77 7.88 11.40
CA VAL A 501 -23.87 8.77 11.80
C VAL A 501 -24.68 8.20 12.97
N TYR A 502 -24.80 6.86 13.10
CA TYR A 502 -25.50 6.23 14.23
C TYR A 502 -24.78 6.41 15.57
N LEU A 503 -23.49 6.77 15.55
CA LEU A 503 -22.70 7.02 16.75
C LEU A 503 -22.90 8.44 17.30
N ILE A 504 -23.45 9.37 16.51
CA ILE A 504 -23.67 10.77 16.90
C ILE A 504 -24.91 10.85 17.81
N LYS A 505 -24.77 11.53 18.95
CA LYS A 505 -25.85 11.78 19.90
C LYS A 505 -26.24 13.25 19.92
N ASP A 506 -27.49 13.54 20.25
CA ASP A 506 -28.01 14.93 20.33
C ASP A 506 -27.30 15.79 21.40
N CYS A 507 -26.67 15.15 22.40
CA CYS A 507 -25.89 15.80 23.44
C CYS A 507 -24.44 16.10 23.04
N ASP A 508 -23.98 15.63 21.87
CA ASP A 508 -22.63 15.89 21.40
C ASP A 508 -22.51 17.37 20.96
N GLY A 509 -21.31 17.94 21.10
CA GLY A 509 -21.07 19.34 20.74
C GLY A 509 -21.37 19.63 19.25
N PRO A 510 -21.64 20.90 18.88
CA PRO A 510 -21.97 21.28 17.50
C PRO A 510 -20.90 20.82 16.49
N GLU A 511 -19.67 20.65 16.95
CA GLU A 511 -18.56 20.11 16.19
C GLU A 511 -18.75 18.68 15.66
N TYR A 512 -19.63 17.86 16.25
CA TYR A 512 -19.99 16.51 15.78
C TYR A 512 -21.33 16.45 15.04
N SER A 513 -21.89 17.60 14.65
CA SER A 513 -23.04 17.62 13.75
C SER A 513 -22.70 16.99 12.39
N LYS A 514 -23.70 16.38 11.74
CA LYS A 514 -23.53 15.66 10.47
C LYS A 514 -22.80 16.49 9.40
N ASN A 515 -23.04 17.80 9.36
CA ASN A 515 -22.46 18.71 8.37
C ASN A 515 -20.97 19.02 8.60
N ASN A 516 -20.40 18.64 9.75
CA ASN A 516 -19.01 18.91 10.10
C ASN A 516 -18.07 17.72 9.82
N PHE A 517 -18.59 16.64 9.24
CA PHE A 517 -17.80 15.54 8.68
C PHE A 517 -17.48 15.87 7.23
N ASN A 518 -16.19 16.01 6.93
CA ASN A 518 -15.73 16.30 5.57
C ASN A 518 -15.29 15.00 4.90
N ASP A 519 -15.82 14.72 3.71
CA ASP A 519 -15.56 13.49 2.95
C ASP A 519 -14.07 13.21 2.74
N GLN A 520 -13.28 14.25 2.45
CA GLN A 520 -11.83 14.10 2.28
C GLN A 520 -11.14 13.64 3.57
N ARG A 521 -11.65 14.04 4.73
CA ARG A 521 -11.11 13.63 6.05
C ARG A 521 -11.63 12.27 6.48
N THR A 522 -12.91 11.97 6.27
CA THR A 522 -13.48 10.67 6.64
C THR A 522 -12.82 9.54 5.84
N GLN A 523 -12.48 9.78 4.57
CA GLN A 523 -11.72 8.83 3.74
C GLN A 523 -10.27 8.60 4.22
N GLN A 524 -9.72 9.49 5.06
CA GLN A 524 -8.38 9.32 5.66
C GLN A 524 -8.40 8.47 6.94
N PHE A 525 -9.58 8.10 7.45
CA PHE A 525 -9.71 7.22 8.60
C PHE A 525 -8.92 5.92 8.40
N LYS A 526 -8.15 5.54 9.42
CA LYS A 526 -7.41 4.27 9.46
C LYS A 526 -7.72 3.54 10.75
N PHE A 527 -7.92 2.23 10.68
CA PHE A 527 -7.95 1.38 11.86
C PHE A 527 -6.66 0.58 11.92
N VAL A 528 -5.99 0.57 13.07
CA VAL A 528 -4.72 -0.13 13.30
C VAL A 528 -4.83 -0.95 14.57
N ILE A 529 -4.51 -2.24 14.49
CA ILE A 529 -4.44 -3.11 15.67
C ILE A 529 -2.96 -3.34 16.01
N VAL A 530 -2.62 -3.35 17.28
CA VAL A 530 -1.25 -3.62 17.77
C VAL A 530 -1.29 -4.73 18.80
N THR A 531 -0.42 -5.72 18.65
CA THR A 531 -0.24 -6.82 19.59
C THR A 531 1.25 -7.12 19.78
N LYS A 532 1.64 -7.55 20.99
CA LYS A 532 3.00 -8.07 21.26
C LYS A 532 3.10 -9.59 21.08
N ILE A 533 1.98 -10.29 21.08
CA ILE A 533 1.93 -11.75 20.95
C ILE A 533 1.44 -12.14 19.57
N GLU A 534 1.67 -13.40 19.20
CA GLU A 534 1.14 -13.95 17.96
C GLU A 534 -0.40 -14.00 18.05
N PRO A 535 -1.11 -13.34 17.12
CA PRO A 535 -2.57 -13.30 17.11
C PRO A 535 -3.17 -14.60 16.56
N ALA A 536 -4.44 -14.86 16.85
CA ALA A 536 -5.17 -15.98 16.25
C ALA A 536 -5.26 -15.88 14.71
N ASP A 537 -5.33 -17.03 14.03
CA ASP A 537 -5.42 -17.11 12.56
C ASP A 537 -6.62 -16.35 11.99
N SER A 538 -7.75 -16.36 12.71
CA SER A 538 -8.95 -15.60 12.34
C SER A 538 -8.70 -14.10 12.22
N LEU A 539 -7.81 -13.54 13.05
CA LEU A 539 -7.43 -12.14 12.98
C LEU A 539 -6.43 -11.88 11.85
N LEU A 540 -5.49 -12.80 11.60
CA LEU A 540 -4.52 -12.73 10.50
C LEU A 540 -5.20 -12.74 9.12
N GLU A 541 -6.29 -13.50 8.96
CA GLU A 541 -7.06 -13.54 7.73
C GLU A 541 -7.80 -12.23 7.45
N ARG A 542 -8.30 -11.58 8.52
CA ARG A 542 -9.12 -10.36 8.44
C ARG A 542 -8.30 -9.06 8.40
N THR A 543 -7.00 -9.14 8.66
CA THR A 543 -6.11 -7.98 8.74
C THR A 543 -4.91 -8.14 7.81
N TYR A 544 -4.16 -7.05 7.64
CA TYR A 544 -2.89 -7.05 6.92
C TYR A 544 -1.72 -7.07 7.91
N PRO A 545 -1.10 -8.25 8.16
CA PRO A 545 -0.08 -8.37 9.19
C PRO A 545 1.23 -7.67 8.80
N ILE A 546 1.75 -6.85 9.71
CA ILE A 546 3.05 -6.17 9.64
C ILE A 546 3.85 -6.60 10.86
N ARG A 547 4.91 -7.37 10.64
CA ARG A 547 5.79 -7.91 11.69
C ARG A 547 6.96 -6.95 11.92
N ILE A 548 7.07 -6.43 13.14
CA ILE A 548 8.17 -5.54 13.49
C ILE A 548 9.40 -6.36 13.84
N VAL A 549 10.41 -6.27 12.99
CA VAL A 549 11.72 -6.87 13.23
C VAL A 549 12.62 -5.89 13.96
N VAL A 550 13.16 -6.33 15.10
CA VAL A 550 14.21 -5.60 15.81
C VAL A 550 15.50 -5.82 15.03
N GLY A 551 15.81 -4.87 14.14
CA GLY A 551 17.09 -4.83 13.42
C GLY A 551 18.26 -4.46 14.30
#